data_AF-A0A414SF21-F1
#
_entry.id   AF-A0A414SF21-F1
#
_cell.length_a   1.000
_cell.length_b   1.000
_cell.length_c   1.000
_cell.angle_alpha   90.00
_cell.angle_beta   90.00
_cell.angle_gamma   90.00
#
_symmetry.space_group_name_H-M   'P 1'
#
loop_
_entity.id
_entity.type
_entity.pdbx_description
1 polymer ?
#
loop_
_entity_poly.entity_id
_entity_poly.type
_entity_poly.pdbx_seq_one_letter_code
_entity_poly.pdbx_strand_id
1 'polypeptide(L)'
;MEKVKLEEEIKELLLRGHEGGYWDYKSDYADCPEDKLMDYICMANNLEGRDVYLIYGVDNDGKIIGIENTSYKRCNTKEINEFLRNKPFAGGYIPSISVDVLLLEGHELDVVTIKNTNKTPYYLTKNYNQTKEKMSKTLKAGAIYTRVNDQNTPRELTANMEHTEYLWRKRFGIDMTPSEKLMKLLEDVGDWSETRWDIDRHSYNIHNPKYQINVLDSQDTYETLSYFYDDERMLYAPLKLNYLTTTLYETELWYMDMGRCLIPKPEHKYDIEHGVYYYYIEKDSLNGKLLPLFAYGKSQCCDRSGREVPVLIFENKKMRTEFENWLEDNLFLKEKYIADLENSAIFQHIKRKEAKNGKSTCGVLEVAVAFRFYKKWIKQ
;
A
#
# COMPACT_ATOMS: atom_id res chain seq x y z
N MET A 1 -13.86 -5.41 6.41
CA MET A 1 -12.94 -6.50 6.01
C MET A 1 -11.64 -6.50 6.82
N GLU A 2 -10.91 -5.38 6.97
CA GLU A 2 -9.70 -5.32 7.83
C GLU A 2 -9.99 -5.60 9.30
N LYS A 3 -11.04 -5.00 9.87
CA LYS A 3 -11.43 -5.25 11.25
C LYS A 3 -11.81 -6.72 11.51
N VAL A 4 -12.43 -7.38 10.53
CA VAL A 4 -12.79 -8.81 10.61
C VAL A 4 -11.52 -9.68 10.59
N LYS A 5 -10.59 -9.41 9.67
CA LYS A 5 -9.29 -10.11 9.62
C LYS A 5 -8.47 -9.90 10.89
N LEU A 6 -8.46 -8.67 11.42
CA LEU A 6 -7.80 -8.37 12.69
C LEU A 6 -8.46 -9.16 13.82
N GLU A 7 -9.78 -9.15 13.92
CA GLU A 7 -10.50 -9.90 14.95
C GLU A 7 -10.22 -11.42 14.88
N GLU A 8 -10.18 -11.99 13.67
CA GLU A 8 -9.79 -13.39 13.43
C GLU A 8 -8.35 -13.66 13.88
N GLU A 9 -7.40 -12.81 13.49
CA GLU A 9 -5.99 -12.95 13.89
C GLU A 9 -5.83 -12.84 15.43
N ILE A 10 -6.51 -11.88 16.07
CA ILE A 10 -6.48 -11.74 17.53
C ILE A 10 -7.08 -12.97 18.20
N LYS A 11 -8.21 -13.51 17.72
CA LYS A 11 -8.77 -14.77 18.25
C LYS A 11 -7.77 -15.93 18.13
N GLU A 12 -7.10 -16.08 17.01
CA GLU A 12 -6.06 -17.11 16.83
C GLU A 12 -4.90 -16.93 17.79
N LEU A 13 -4.46 -15.70 18.04
CA LEU A 13 -3.41 -15.41 19.01
C LEU A 13 -3.85 -15.81 20.43
N LEU A 14 -5.03 -15.38 20.87
CA LEU A 14 -5.58 -15.69 22.20
C LEU A 14 -5.62 -17.21 22.44
N LEU A 15 -6.01 -17.99 21.44
CA LEU A 15 -6.05 -19.46 21.51
C LEU A 15 -4.67 -20.10 21.73
N ARG A 16 -3.55 -19.43 21.41
CA ARG A 16 -2.20 -19.93 21.69
C ARG A 16 -1.89 -19.97 23.18
N GLY A 17 -2.53 -19.11 23.97
CA GLY A 17 -2.38 -19.07 25.42
C GLY A 17 -1.00 -18.64 25.93
N HIS A 18 -0.21 -17.98 25.09
CA HIS A 18 1.10 -17.41 25.45
C HIS A 18 1.44 -16.22 24.55
N GLU A 19 2.41 -15.41 24.95
CA GLU A 19 2.94 -14.28 24.16
C GLU A 19 3.96 -14.73 23.11
N GLY A 20 4.27 -13.87 22.14
CA GLY A 20 5.24 -14.19 21.10
C GLY A 20 5.94 -12.97 20.50
N GLY A 21 6.73 -13.21 19.44
CA GLY A 21 7.61 -12.19 18.86
C GLY A 21 6.88 -11.00 18.22
N TYR A 22 5.59 -11.17 17.84
CA TYR A 22 4.77 -10.11 17.23
C TYR A 22 3.49 -9.78 18.01
N TRP A 23 3.29 -10.35 19.20
CA TRP A 23 2.15 -9.98 20.05
C TRP A 23 2.51 -10.05 21.54
N ASP A 24 1.93 -9.15 22.31
CA ASP A 24 2.21 -8.97 23.74
C ASP A 24 0.87 -8.69 24.45
N TYR A 25 0.55 -9.48 25.47
CA TYR A 25 -0.70 -9.37 26.22
C TYR A 25 -0.50 -8.37 27.35
N LYS A 26 -1.50 -7.53 27.57
CA LYS A 26 -1.50 -6.57 28.67
C LYS A 26 -2.83 -6.68 29.38
N SER A 27 -2.80 -7.03 30.66
CA SER A 27 -4.02 -7.08 31.46
C SER A 27 -4.66 -5.69 31.55
N ASP A 28 -3.85 -4.63 31.64
CA ASP A 28 -4.29 -3.24 31.73
C ASP A 28 -3.21 -2.27 31.17
N TYR A 29 -3.55 -1.00 31.04
CA TYR A 29 -2.61 0.06 30.68
C TYR A 29 -1.56 0.29 31.77
N ALA A 30 -0.31 0.50 31.37
CA ALA A 30 0.73 0.92 32.32
C ALA A 30 0.46 2.34 32.83
N ASP A 31 0.73 2.60 34.10
CA ASP A 31 0.71 3.97 34.66
C ASP A 31 1.93 4.79 34.21
N CYS A 32 3.02 4.11 33.85
CA CYS A 32 4.32 4.72 33.63
C CYS A 32 4.55 5.06 32.14
N PRO A 33 4.81 6.34 31.78
CA PRO A 33 5.10 6.73 30.39
C PRO A 33 6.31 6.01 29.78
N GLU A 34 7.34 5.73 30.58
CA GLU A 34 8.55 5.02 30.16
C GLU A 34 8.30 3.56 29.84
N ASP A 35 7.31 2.93 30.48
CA ASP A 35 6.92 1.55 30.18
C ASP A 35 6.14 1.51 28.86
N LYS A 36 5.17 2.43 28.69
CA LYS A 36 4.45 2.59 27.42
C LYS A 36 5.40 2.83 26.25
N LEU A 37 6.35 3.76 26.40
CA LEU A 37 7.30 4.08 25.35
C LEU A 37 8.22 2.90 25.04
N MET A 38 8.64 2.15 26.07
CA MET A 38 9.45 0.95 25.89
C MET A 38 8.70 -0.10 25.08
N ASP A 39 7.45 -0.40 25.45
CA ASP A 39 6.61 -1.38 24.73
C ASP A 39 6.46 -0.97 23.26
N TYR A 40 6.15 0.29 22.97
CA TYR A 40 6.03 0.77 21.58
C TYR A 40 7.34 0.68 20.80
N ILE A 41 8.50 1.01 21.41
CA ILE A 41 9.80 0.93 20.72
C ILE A 41 10.19 -0.52 20.46
N CYS A 42 10.09 -1.40 21.46
CA CYS A 42 10.42 -2.82 21.33
C CYS A 42 9.61 -3.49 20.22
N MET A 43 8.30 -3.24 20.20
CA MET A 43 7.39 -3.78 19.22
C MET A 43 7.61 -3.14 17.83
N ALA A 44 7.90 -1.83 17.75
CA ALA A 44 8.23 -1.20 16.47
C ALA A 44 9.55 -1.70 15.87
N ASN A 45 10.50 -2.11 16.71
CA ASN A 45 11.74 -2.76 16.31
C ASN A 45 11.60 -4.29 16.22
N ASN A 46 10.45 -4.79 15.76
CA ASN A 46 10.23 -6.23 15.62
C ASN A 46 11.12 -6.85 14.54
N LEU A 47 11.48 -8.10 14.80
CA LEU A 47 12.33 -8.95 13.96
C LEU A 47 11.51 -9.88 13.04
N GLU A 48 10.20 -9.94 13.23
CA GLU A 48 9.27 -10.84 12.52
C GLU A 48 8.90 -10.33 11.12
N GLY A 49 9.18 -9.06 10.81
CA GLY A 49 8.92 -8.51 9.48
C GLY A 49 7.43 -8.36 9.15
N ARG A 50 6.57 -8.24 10.17
CA ARG A 50 5.12 -8.10 10.05
C ARG A 50 4.56 -7.09 11.05
N ASP A 51 3.30 -6.72 10.88
CA ASP A 51 2.58 -5.91 11.86
C ASP A 51 2.55 -6.64 13.20
N VAL A 52 2.64 -5.89 14.29
CA VAL A 52 2.70 -6.44 15.65
C VAL A 52 1.64 -5.81 16.55
N TYR A 53 1.26 -6.52 17.61
CA TYR A 53 0.07 -6.20 18.41
C TYR A 53 0.38 -6.09 19.91
N LEU A 54 0.00 -4.97 20.53
CA LEU A 54 -0.21 -4.92 21.98
C LEU A 54 -1.70 -5.07 22.23
N ILE A 55 -2.09 -6.09 23.01
CA ILE A 55 -3.50 -6.45 23.19
C ILE A 55 -3.86 -6.22 24.65
N TYR A 56 -4.58 -5.14 24.92
CA TYR A 56 -4.99 -4.75 26.27
C TYR A 56 -6.33 -5.39 26.66
N GLY A 57 -6.48 -5.75 27.93
CA GLY A 57 -7.64 -6.47 28.47
C GLY A 57 -7.49 -8.00 28.44
N VAL A 58 -6.25 -8.49 28.34
CA VAL A 58 -5.92 -9.92 28.22
C VAL A 58 -4.79 -10.27 29.18
N ASP A 59 -4.92 -11.36 29.92
CA ASP A 59 -3.87 -11.87 30.80
C ASP A 59 -2.78 -12.63 30.01
N ASN A 60 -1.65 -12.91 30.63
CA ASN A 60 -0.47 -13.49 29.97
C ASN A 60 -0.72 -14.89 29.38
N ASP A 61 -1.75 -15.60 29.87
CA ASP A 61 -2.19 -16.91 29.38
C ASP A 61 -3.24 -16.82 28.25
N GLY A 62 -3.46 -15.63 27.69
CA GLY A 62 -4.44 -15.39 26.62
C GLY A 62 -5.89 -15.28 27.11
N LYS A 63 -6.14 -15.34 28.42
CA LYS A 63 -7.49 -15.20 28.98
C LYS A 63 -7.99 -13.75 28.85
N ILE A 64 -9.19 -13.60 28.29
CA ILE A 64 -9.89 -12.32 28.19
C ILE A 64 -10.38 -11.91 29.59
N ILE A 65 -9.99 -10.70 30.01
CA ILE A 65 -10.44 -10.09 31.28
C ILE A 65 -11.20 -8.78 31.07
N GLY A 66 -11.01 -8.13 29.91
CA GLY A 66 -11.66 -6.88 29.53
C GLY A 66 -10.91 -5.63 30.01
N ILE A 67 -10.94 -4.59 29.17
CA ILE A 67 -10.36 -3.26 29.44
C ILE A 67 -11.42 -2.22 29.83
N GLU A 68 -12.70 -2.56 29.75
CA GLU A 68 -13.81 -1.62 29.95
C GLU A 68 -13.85 -0.98 31.35
N ASN A 69 -13.33 -1.68 32.37
CA ASN A 69 -13.31 -1.23 33.76
C ASN A 69 -11.94 -0.72 34.22
N THR A 70 -11.02 -0.43 33.28
CA THR A 70 -9.68 0.08 33.62
C THR A 70 -9.77 1.37 34.45
N SER A 71 -8.89 1.47 35.45
CA SER A 71 -8.71 2.71 36.22
C SER A 71 -7.80 3.74 35.51
N TYR A 72 -7.14 3.31 34.43
CA TYR A 72 -6.20 4.11 33.68
C TYR A 72 -6.86 4.77 32.46
N LYS A 73 -6.24 5.84 31.97
CA LYS A 73 -6.68 6.48 30.74
C LYS A 73 -6.40 5.56 29.53
N ARG A 74 -7.48 5.02 28.93
CA ARG A 74 -7.46 4.40 27.61
C ARG A 74 -6.97 5.39 26.56
N CYS A 75 -6.15 4.94 25.62
CA CYS A 75 -5.50 5.79 24.64
C CYS A 75 -5.93 5.42 23.23
N ASN A 76 -6.51 6.37 22.49
CA ASN A 76 -6.83 6.14 21.08
C ASN A 76 -5.62 6.42 20.16
N THR A 77 -5.78 6.12 18.87
CA THR A 77 -4.77 6.33 17.82
C THR A 77 -4.16 7.74 17.84
N LYS A 78 -4.97 8.79 18.02
CA LYS A 78 -4.48 10.17 18.00
C LYS A 78 -3.56 10.45 19.19
N GLU A 79 -3.95 10.00 20.37
CA GLU A 79 -3.24 10.23 21.63
C GLU A 79 -1.90 9.49 21.67
N ILE A 80 -1.85 8.23 21.22
CA ILE A 80 -0.58 7.49 21.11
C ILE A 80 0.36 8.18 20.11
N ASN A 81 -0.17 8.57 18.94
CA ASN A 81 0.64 9.27 17.94
C ASN A 81 1.16 10.63 18.44
N GLU A 82 0.37 11.37 19.22
CA GLU A 82 0.82 12.61 19.85
C GLU A 82 1.88 12.36 20.92
N PHE A 83 1.68 11.33 21.75
CA PHE A 83 2.66 10.89 22.74
C PHE A 83 4.01 10.59 22.10
N LEU A 84 4.03 9.84 20.99
CA LEU A 84 5.24 9.48 20.26
C LEU A 84 5.89 10.65 19.51
N ARG A 85 5.10 11.52 18.87
CA ARG A 85 5.60 12.73 18.18
C ARG A 85 6.41 13.65 19.09
N ASN A 86 6.04 13.71 20.37
CA ASN A 86 6.72 14.52 21.37
C ASN A 86 8.00 13.88 21.92
N LYS A 87 8.47 12.75 21.36
CA LYS A 87 9.70 12.05 21.79
C LYS A 87 10.86 12.33 20.83
N PRO A 88 12.10 12.34 21.35
CA PRO A 88 13.27 12.73 20.57
C PRO A 88 13.79 11.59 19.67
N PHE A 89 12.94 11.02 18.81
CA PHE A 89 13.33 9.95 17.89
C PHE A 89 14.40 10.40 16.89
N ALA A 90 15.36 9.51 16.62
CA ALA A 90 16.42 9.77 15.66
C ALA A 90 15.90 9.92 14.23
N GLY A 91 16.39 10.94 13.53
CA GLY A 91 15.98 11.26 12.15
C GLY A 91 14.52 11.68 11.97
N GLY A 92 13.78 11.94 13.06
CA GLY A 92 12.36 12.27 13.01
C GLY A 92 11.44 11.10 12.63
N TYR A 93 11.96 9.87 12.61
CA TYR A 93 11.17 8.69 12.28
C TYR A 93 10.41 8.18 13.50
N ILE A 94 9.09 8.15 13.42
CA ILE A 94 8.20 7.74 14.51
C ILE A 94 7.49 6.44 14.11
N PRO A 95 7.29 5.47 15.05
CA PRO A 95 6.48 4.30 14.78
C PRO A 95 5.07 4.66 14.30
N SER A 96 4.59 3.96 13.27
CA SER A 96 3.21 4.13 12.77
C SER A 96 2.28 3.19 13.52
N ILE A 97 1.26 3.74 14.17
CA ILE A 97 0.40 3.00 15.09
C ILE A 97 -1.08 3.32 14.84
N SER A 98 -1.94 2.31 14.97
CA SER A 98 -3.40 2.43 15.08
C SER A 98 -3.92 1.66 16.29
N VAL A 99 -5.10 2.06 16.79
CA VAL A 99 -5.82 1.39 17.87
C VAL A 99 -7.22 1.02 17.39
N ASP A 100 -7.57 -0.24 17.57
CA ASP A 100 -8.89 -0.79 17.28
C ASP A 100 -9.50 -1.38 18.56
N VAL A 101 -10.78 -1.08 18.80
CA VAL A 101 -11.53 -1.68 19.91
C VAL A 101 -12.29 -2.90 19.38
N LEU A 102 -12.01 -4.08 19.95
CA LEU A 102 -12.71 -5.33 19.66
C LEU A 102 -13.63 -5.69 20.83
N LEU A 103 -14.80 -6.26 20.52
CA LEU A 103 -15.73 -6.78 21.52
C LEU A 103 -15.74 -8.30 21.42
N LEU A 104 -15.11 -8.99 22.37
CA LEU A 104 -14.98 -10.44 22.41
C LEU A 104 -15.47 -10.97 23.75
N GLU A 105 -16.29 -12.02 23.73
CA GLU A 105 -16.86 -12.64 24.93
C GLU A 105 -17.57 -11.66 25.89
N GLY A 106 -18.10 -10.56 25.35
CA GLY A 106 -18.75 -9.50 26.12
C GLY A 106 -17.81 -8.49 26.77
N HIS A 107 -16.51 -8.62 26.55
CA HIS A 107 -15.45 -7.74 27.04
C HIS A 107 -14.85 -6.89 25.93
N GLU A 108 -14.42 -5.67 26.27
CA GLU A 108 -13.71 -4.80 25.33
C GLU A 108 -12.21 -5.07 25.39
N LEU A 109 -11.56 -5.15 24.22
CA LEU A 109 -10.11 -5.22 24.09
C LEU A 109 -9.62 -4.03 23.26
N ASP A 110 -8.59 -3.35 23.76
CA ASP A 110 -7.88 -2.31 22.99
C ASP A 110 -6.69 -2.96 22.29
N VAL A 111 -6.76 -3.07 20.96
CA VAL A 111 -5.71 -3.66 20.12
C VAL A 111 -4.90 -2.56 19.47
N VAL A 112 -3.67 -2.39 19.93
CA VAL A 112 -2.72 -1.44 19.35
C VAL A 112 -1.91 -2.16 18.27
N THR A 113 -2.15 -1.82 17.01
CA THR A 113 -1.38 -2.32 15.88
C THR A 113 -0.21 -1.39 15.58
N ILE A 114 1.01 -1.90 15.64
CA ILE A 114 2.22 -1.19 15.25
C ILE A 114 2.64 -1.70 13.88
N LYS A 115 2.62 -0.80 12.88
CA LYS A 115 2.85 -1.17 11.48
C LYS A 115 4.31 -1.54 11.23
N ASN A 116 4.52 -2.61 10.48
CA ASN A 116 5.83 -2.95 9.97
C ASN A 116 6.30 -1.88 8.99
N THR A 117 7.52 -1.36 9.20
CA THR A 117 8.11 -0.41 8.27
C THR A 117 9.60 -0.66 8.08
N ASN A 118 10.15 -0.11 7.00
CA ASN A 118 11.60 -0.08 6.75
C ASN A 118 12.28 1.13 7.42
N LYS A 119 11.66 1.76 8.43
CA LYS A 119 12.21 2.92 9.16
C LYS A 119 12.91 2.54 10.46
N THR A 120 12.96 1.24 10.77
CA THR A 120 13.74 0.68 11.88
C THR A 120 15.24 0.95 11.69
N PRO A 121 16.07 0.86 12.73
CA PRO A 121 15.67 0.86 14.13
C PRO A 121 15.11 2.23 14.56
N TYR A 122 14.10 2.19 15.43
CA TYR A 122 13.61 3.31 16.20
C TYR A 122 14.39 3.41 17.50
N TYR A 123 15.03 4.55 17.73
CA TYR A 123 15.77 4.83 18.96
C TYR A 123 15.73 6.33 19.27
N LEU A 124 16.03 6.67 20.53
CA LEU A 124 15.95 8.04 21.03
C LEU A 124 17.33 8.72 20.92
N THR A 125 17.34 10.02 20.61
CA THR A 125 18.54 10.86 20.58
C THR A 125 18.89 11.46 21.94
N LYS A 126 17.96 11.42 22.90
CA LYS A 126 18.14 11.87 24.28
C LYS A 126 17.54 10.83 25.22
N ASN A 127 18.10 10.73 26.43
CA ASN A 127 17.51 9.90 27.47
C ASN A 127 16.07 10.34 27.72
N TYR A 128 15.16 9.38 27.88
CA TYR A 128 13.78 9.64 28.25
C TYR A 128 13.52 9.13 29.66
N ASN A 129 13.24 10.07 30.55
CA ASN A 129 12.77 9.82 31.91
C ASN A 129 11.91 11.02 32.33
N GLN A 130 10.60 10.80 32.39
CA GLN A 130 9.62 11.75 32.85
C GLN A 130 9.35 11.59 34.35
N THR A 131 9.42 10.36 34.86
CA THR A 131 9.36 10.02 36.29
C THR A 131 10.74 10.13 36.95
N LYS A 132 11.24 11.36 37.09
CA LYS A 132 12.62 11.70 37.52
C LYS A 132 13.15 10.94 38.75
N GLU A 133 12.28 10.46 39.62
CA GLU A 133 12.61 9.69 40.82
C GLU A 133 13.00 8.23 40.53
N LYS A 134 12.56 7.66 39.39
CA LYS A 134 12.79 6.26 39.01
C LYS A 134 13.86 6.17 37.92
N MET A 135 15.12 6.39 38.28
CA MET A 135 16.24 6.31 37.33
C MET A 135 16.37 4.96 36.62
N SER A 136 15.94 3.86 37.25
CA SER A 136 15.92 2.53 36.65
C SER A 136 14.98 2.40 35.45
N LYS A 137 13.98 3.28 35.30
CA LYS A 137 13.06 3.28 34.16
C LYS A 137 13.53 4.10 32.95
N THR A 138 14.66 4.79 33.09
CA THR A 138 15.21 5.64 32.02
C THR A 138 15.47 4.84 30.75
N LEU A 139 14.89 5.28 29.63
CA LEU A 139 15.29 4.82 28.31
C LEU A 139 16.51 5.60 27.84
N LYS A 140 17.56 4.89 27.44
CA LYS A 140 18.87 5.46 27.09
C LYS A 140 18.89 5.95 25.65
N ALA A 141 19.53 7.10 25.44
CA ALA A 141 19.82 7.60 24.11
C ALA A 141 20.71 6.61 23.34
N GLY A 142 20.42 6.40 22.05
CA GLY A 142 21.17 5.52 21.17
C GLY A 142 20.93 4.02 21.37
N ALA A 143 20.31 3.60 22.47
CA ALA A 143 19.97 2.20 22.70
C ALA A 143 18.86 1.75 21.74
N ILE A 144 19.07 0.58 21.14
CA ILE A 144 18.07 -0.08 20.31
C ILE A 144 17.40 -1.12 21.20
N TYR A 145 16.10 -0.97 21.40
CA TYR A 145 15.31 -1.91 22.18
C TYR A 145 14.49 -2.78 21.22
N THR A 146 14.64 -4.10 21.32
CA THR A 146 13.88 -5.10 20.57
C THR A 146 13.12 -6.02 21.51
N ARG A 147 12.08 -6.68 20.98
CA ARG A 147 11.44 -7.84 21.59
C ARG A 147 11.89 -9.12 20.88
N VAL A 148 12.19 -10.17 21.65
CA VAL A 148 12.53 -11.50 21.16
C VAL A 148 11.65 -12.48 21.91
N ASN A 149 10.73 -13.14 21.20
CA ASN A 149 9.65 -13.91 21.82
C ASN A 149 8.87 -13.04 22.82
N ASP A 150 8.92 -13.36 24.11
CA ASP A 150 8.26 -12.66 25.21
C ASP A 150 9.18 -11.65 25.94
N GLN A 151 10.46 -11.54 25.54
CA GLN A 151 11.45 -10.76 26.28
C GLN A 151 11.85 -9.47 25.56
N ASN A 152 11.72 -8.37 26.29
CA ASN A 152 12.25 -7.07 25.88
C ASN A 152 13.74 -6.94 26.22
N THR A 153 14.48 -6.19 25.40
CA THR A 153 15.85 -5.77 25.71
C THR A 153 15.86 -5.03 27.07
N PRO A 154 16.72 -5.40 28.03
CA PRO A 154 16.81 -4.70 29.31
C PRO A 154 17.16 -3.21 29.12
N ARG A 155 16.63 -2.34 30.00
CA ARG A 155 16.70 -0.87 29.81
C ARG A 155 18.12 -0.31 29.85
N GLU A 156 18.98 -0.96 30.60
CA GLU A 156 20.40 -0.68 30.77
C GLU A 156 21.27 -1.20 29.64
N LEU A 157 20.71 -2.01 28.74
CA LEU A 157 21.39 -2.60 27.59
C LEU A 157 20.85 -2.04 26.27
N THR A 158 21.46 -2.51 25.19
CA THR A 158 20.98 -2.38 23.82
C THR A 158 20.86 -3.77 23.21
N ALA A 159 20.08 -3.91 22.16
CA ALA A 159 19.95 -5.13 21.40
C ALA A 159 21.34 -5.65 20.99
N ASN A 160 21.47 -6.97 20.89
CA ASN A 160 22.71 -7.61 20.46
C ASN A 160 23.09 -7.17 19.03
N MET A 161 24.32 -7.49 18.63
CA MET A 161 24.85 -7.11 17.33
C MET A 161 24.01 -7.66 16.17
N GLU A 162 23.57 -8.92 16.25
CA GLU A 162 22.78 -9.58 15.20
C GLU A 162 21.44 -8.88 14.95
N HIS A 163 20.67 -8.57 16.00
CA HIS A 163 19.40 -7.87 15.88
C HIS A 163 19.60 -6.42 15.42
N THR A 164 20.65 -5.77 15.91
CA THR A 164 21.01 -4.41 15.48
C THR A 164 21.32 -4.39 13.99
N GLU A 165 22.17 -5.31 13.51
CA GLU A 165 22.49 -5.46 12.10
C GLU A 165 21.25 -5.74 11.26
N TYR A 166 20.41 -6.69 11.68
CA TYR A 166 19.16 -7.01 11.00
C TYR A 166 18.29 -5.76 10.78
N LEU A 167 18.06 -4.95 11.81
CA LEU A 167 17.21 -3.76 11.69
C LEU A 167 17.80 -2.72 10.73
N TRP A 168 19.13 -2.58 10.68
CA TRP A 168 19.80 -1.71 9.72
C TRP A 168 19.77 -2.29 8.30
N ARG A 169 19.99 -3.60 8.11
CA ARG A 169 19.85 -4.25 6.81
C ARG A 169 18.44 -4.11 6.27
N LYS A 170 17.42 -4.29 7.12
CA LYS A 170 16.01 -4.03 6.81
C LYS A 170 15.79 -2.58 6.37
N ARG A 171 16.32 -1.60 7.12
CA ARG A 171 16.24 -0.17 6.78
C ARG A 171 16.78 0.13 5.39
N PHE A 172 17.99 -0.36 5.13
CA PHE A 172 18.69 -0.15 3.87
C PHE A 172 18.16 -1.02 2.72
N GLY A 173 17.25 -1.95 3.00
CA GLY A 173 16.77 -2.93 2.02
C GLY A 173 17.91 -3.78 1.47
N ILE A 174 18.86 -4.17 2.34
CA ILE A 174 19.96 -5.08 2.01
C ILE A 174 19.43 -6.51 1.89
N ASP A 175 18.54 -6.90 2.80
CA ASP A 175 17.96 -8.25 2.84
C ASP A 175 16.76 -8.40 1.88
N MET A 176 16.39 -7.34 1.16
CA MET A 176 15.37 -7.43 0.11
C MET A 176 15.89 -8.25 -1.06
N THR A 177 15.06 -9.17 -1.55
CA THR A 177 15.31 -9.84 -2.82
C THR A 177 15.39 -8.80 -3.95
N PRO A 178 16.06 -9.12 -5.09
CA PRO A 178 16.09 -8.21 -6.23
C PRO A 178 14.69 -7.75 -6.68
N SER A 179 13.70 -8.66 -6.67
CA SER A 179 12.32 -8.37 -7.05
C SER A 179 11.63 -7.40 -6.09
N GLU A 180 11.79 -7.55 -4.77
CA GLU A 180 11.25 -6.62 -3.77
C GLU A 180 11.93 -5.26 -3.86
N LYS A 181 13.27 -5.25 -4.00
CA LYS A 181 14.04 -4.02 -4.11
C LYS A 181 13.66 -3.24 -5.37
N LEU A 182 13.46 -3.91 -6.50
CA LEU A 182 12.96 -3.29 -7.73
C LEU A 182 11.59 -2.63 -7.50
N MET A 183 10.64 -3.33 -6.89
CA MET A 183 9.31 -2.78 -6.57
C MET A 183 9.37 -1.57 -5.64
N LYS A 184 10.36 -1.53 -4.73
CA LYS A 184 10.64 -0.37 -3.89
C LYS A 184 11.25 0.79 -4.68
N LEU A 185 12.21 0.51 -5.57
CA LEU A 185 12.83 1.54 -6.42
C LEU A 185 11.82 2.20 -7.38
N LEU A 186 10.74 1.50 -7.76
CA LEU A 186 9.67 2.09 -8.57
C LEU A 186 8.71 2.99 -7.77
N GLU A 187 8.82 3.08 -6.44
CA GLU A 187 8.04 4.03 -5.63
C GLU A 187 8.51 5.48 -5.81
N ASP A 188 9.78 5.66 -6.21
CA ASP A 188 10.35 6.96 -6.54
C ASP A 188 10.92 6.94 -7.95
N VAL A 189 10.08 7.34 -8.92
CA VAL A 189 10.47 7.38 -10.34
C VAL A 189 11.52 8.45 -10.64
N GLY A 190 11.77 9.41 -9.73
CA GLY A 190 12.78 10.45 -9.91
C GLY A 190 14.22 9.92 -9.89
N ASP A 191 14.43 8.76 -9.27
CA ASP A 191 15.74 8.09 -9.18
C ASP A 191 16.04 7.21 -10.41
N TRP A 192 15.22 7.27 -11.46
CA TRP A 192 15.45 6.58 -12.72
C TRP A 192 16.01 7.53 -13.77
N SER A 193 16.88 7.02 -14.65
CA SER A 193 17.47 7.84 -15.71
C SER A 193 16.38 8.39 -16.63
N GLU A 194 16.49 9.67 -16.98
CA GLU A 194 15.62 10.30 -17.98
C GLU A 194 15.69 9.51 -19.29
N THR A 195 14.53 9.22 -19.89
CA THR A 195 14.44 8.31 -21.04
C THR A 195 13.33 8.78 -21.96
N ARG A 196 13.65 8.94 -23.25
CA ARG A 196 12.64 9.10 -24.30
C ARG A 196 12.25 7.70 -24.79
N TRP A 197 11.12 7.21 -24.32
CA TRP A 197 10.68 5.82 -24.53
C TRP A 197 10.36 5.45 -25.99
N ASP A 198 10.26 6.43 -26.88
CA ASP A 198 10.14 6.24 -28.32
C ASP A 198 11.50 6.00 -29.01
N ILE A 199 12.59 6.53 -28.44
CA ILE A 199 13.94 6.50 -29.01
C ILE A 199 14.88 5.60 -28.21
N ASP A 200 15.06 5.90 -26.93
CA ASP A 200 16.11 5.32 -26.09
C ASP A 200 15.71 3.92 -25.58
N ARG A 201 14.43 3.72 -25.26
CA ARG A 201 13.79 2.43 -24.88
C ARG A 201 14.46 1.68 -23.72
N HIS A 202 15.37 2.32 -22.99
CA HIS A 202 16.13 1.75 -21.89
C HIS A 202 16.31 2.78 -20.79
N SER A 203 15.97 2.41 -19.56
CA SER A 203 16.18 3.22 -18.35
C SER A 203 16.87 2.39 -17.27
N TYR A 204 17.62 3.02 -16.38
CA TYR A 204 18.24 2.38 -15.23
C TYR A 204 18.09 3.24 -13.98
N ASN A 205 18.09 2.61 -12.79
CA ASN A 205 18.08 3.35 -11.54
C ASN A 205 19.45 4.01 -11.31
N ILE A 206 19.47 5.33 -11.08
CA ILE A 206 20.69 6.16 -10.98
C ILE A 206 21.62 5.66 -9.87
N HIS A 207 21.04 5.30 -8.72
CA HIS A 207 21.79 4.82 -7.56
C HIS A 207 22.08 3.31 -7.59
N ASN A 208 21.33 2.55 -8.39
CA ASN A 208 21.45 1.11 -8.51
C ASN A 208 21.37 0.68 -9.99
N PRO A 209 22.38 1.00 -10.82
CA PRO A 209 22.32 0.82 -12.30
C PRO A 209 22.19 -0.64 -12.77
N LYS A 210 22.38 -1.59 -11.85
CA LYS A 210 22.05 -3.00 -12.05
C LYS A 210 20.55 -3.27 -12.22
N TYR A 211 19.68 -2.38 -11.76
CA TYR A 211 18.24 -2.43 -12.04
C TYR A 211 17.93 -1.60 -13.28
N GLN A 212 17.30 -2.24 -14.25
CA GLN A 212 17.09 -1.71 -15.60
C GLN A 212 15.67 -1.98 -16.06
N ILE A 213 15.11 -1.07 -16.85
CA ILE A 213 13.82 -1.20 -17.51
C ILE A 213 14.08 -1.11 -19.01
N ASN A 214 13.71 -2.16 -19.73
CA ASN A 214 13.98 -2.33 -21.16
C ASN A 214 12.68 -2.52 -21.92
N VAL A 215 12.41 -1.65 -22.88
CA VAL A 215 11.30 -1.80 -23.83
C VAL A 215 11.84 -2.47 -25.08
N LEU A 216 11.23 -3.58 -25.48
CA LEU A 216 11.61 -4.32 -26.68
C LEU A 216 10.90 -3.77 -27.93
N ASP A 217 11.05 -4.48 -29.05
CA ASP A 217 10.40 -4.09 -30.30
C ASP A 217 8.88 -4.12 -30.16
N SER A 218 8.26 -3.07 -30.70
CA SER A 218 6.83 -2.83 -30.63
C SER A 218 6.12 -3.50 -31.80
N GLN A 219 4.90 -3.98 -31.56
CA GLN A 219 4.04 -4.59 -32.58
C GLN A 219 2.70 -3.89 -32.61
N ASP A 220 2.10 -3.83 -33.81
CA ASP A 220 0.72 -3.38 -33.98
C ASP A 220 -0.21 -4.25 -33.15
N THR A 221 -1.16 -3.62 -32.47
CA THR A 221 -2.19 -4.30 -31.71
C THR A 221 -3.45 -3.46 -31.69
N TYR A 222 -4.47 -3.98 -31.02
CA TYR A 222 -5.76 -3.35 -30.96
C TYR A 222 -6.49 -3.72 -29.66
N GLU A 223 -6.90 -2.69 -28.93
CA GLU A 223 -7.70 -2.76 -27.70
C GLU A 223 -8.82 -1.73 -27.76
N THR A 224 -9.97 -2.03 -27.16
CA THR A 224 -11.14 -1.12 -27.10
C THR A 224 -10.76 0.25 -26.52
N LEU A 225 -9.78 0.29 -25.60
CA LEU A 225 -9.28 1.51 -24.99
C LEU A 225 -8.72 2.51 -26.02
N SER A 226 -8.19 2.04 -27.16
CA SER A 226 -7.59 2.88 -28.20
C SER A 226 -8.56 3.92 -28.78
N TYR A 227 -9.86 3.63 -28.83
CA TYR A 227 -10.85 4.54 -29.38
C TYR A 227 -11.09 5.80 -28.55
N PHE A 228 -10.68 5.79 -27.28
CA PHE A 228 -10.77 6.94 -26.39
C PHE A 228 -9.65 7.96 -26.63
N TYR A 229 -8.66 7.63 -27.45
CA TYR A 229 -7.61 8.54 -27.92
C TYR A 229 -8.03 9.23 -29.21
N ASP A 230 -7.35 10.31 -29.59
CA ASP A 230 -7.64 11.03 -30.84
C ASP A 230 -7.41 10.13 -32.06
N ASP A 231 -6.29 9.39 -32.08
CA ASP A 231 -5.97 8.36 -33.05
C ASP A 231 -6.05 6.96 -32.41
N GLU A 232 -6.82 6.05 -33.02
CA GLU A 232 -7.03 4.68 -32.52
C GLU A 232 -5.86 3.72 -32.76
N ARG A 233 -4.80 4.14 -33.48
CA ARG A 233 -3.63 3.28 -33.67
C ARG A 233 -2.85 3.16 -32.37
N MET A 234 -2.65 1.91 -31.95
CA MET A 234 -1.83 1.56 -30.80
C MET A 234 -0.79 0.50 -31.15
N LEU A 235 0.34 0.59 -30.45
CA LEU A 235 1.33 -0.48 -30.41
C LEU A 235 1.44 -0.98 -28.98
N TYR A 236 1.80 -2.25 -28.81
CA TYR A 236 2.35 -2.70 -27.55
C TYR A 236 3.81 -3.07 -27.74
N ALA A 237 4.60 -2.93 -26.69
CA ALA A 237 5.97 -3.42 -26.65
C ALA A 237 6.19 -4.22 -25.37
N PRO A 238 6.83 -5.40 -25.43
CA PRO A 238 7.22 -6.11 -24.22
C PRO A 238 8.15 -5.24 -23.36
N LEU A 239 7.85 -5.15 -22.07
CA LEU A 239 8.61 -4.41 -21.09
C LEU A 239 9.26 -5.40 -20.12
N LYS A 240 10.60 -5.40 -20.06
CA LYS A 240 11.37 -6.24 -19.16
C LYS A 240 12.02 -5.39 -18.06
N LEU A 241 11.80 -5.78 -16.82
CA LEU A 241 12.48 -5.18 -15.68
C LEU A 241 13.56 -6.15 -15.19
N ASN A 242 14.81 -5.75 -15.36
CA ASN A 242 15.96 -6.61 -15.18
C ASN A 242 16.76 -6.23 -13.93
N TYR A 243 17.35 -7.24 -13.32
CA TYR A 243 18.48 -7.12 -12.42
C TYR A 243 19.70 -7.79 -13.04
N LEU A 244 20.69 -6.99 -13.43
CA LEU A 244 21.78 -7.42 -14.29
C LEU A 244 21.20 -8.08 -15.56
N THR A 245 21.54 -9.34 -15.82
CA THR A 245 21.04 -10.12 -16.96
C THR A 245 19.76 -10.89 -16.67
N THR A 246 19.27 -10.87 -15.42
CA THR A 246 18.08 -11.63 -15.02
C THR A 246 16.84 -10.77 -15.13
N THR A 247 15.84 -11.22 -15.88
CA THR A 247 14.53 -10.57 -15.90
C THR A 247 13.74 -10.94 -14.65
N LEU A 248 13.40 -9.94 -13.85
CA LEU A 248 12.64 -10.09 -12.60
C LEU A 248 11.13 -10.03 -12.85
N TYR A 249 10.71 -9.13 -13.73
CA TYR A 249 9.31 -8.98 -14.14
C TYR A 249 9.21 -8.70 -15.64
N GLU A 250 8.10 -9.14 -16.22
CA GLU A 250 7.71 -8.84 -17.60
C GLU A 250 6.28 -8.31 -17.62
N THR A 251 6.05 -7.29 -18.43
CA THR A 251 4.72 -6.70 -18.69
C THR A 251 4.76 -6.09 -20.09
N GLU A 252 3.85 -5.17 -20.40
CA GLU A 252 3.81 -4.46 -21.67
C GLU A 252 3.72 -2.95 -21.44
N LEU A 253 4.33 -2.21 -22.37
CA LEU A 253 4.13 -0.78 -22.54
C LEU A 253 3.23 -0.56 -23.75
N TRP A 254 2.13 0.16 -23.57
CA TRP A 254 1.21 0.51 -24.63
C TRP A 254 1.48 1.92 -25.13
N TYR A 255 1.73 2.02 -26.43
CA TYR A 255 1.92 3.25 -27.20
C TYR A 255 0.58 3.63 -27.81
N MET A 256 -0.16 4.48 -27.12
CA MET A 256 -1.48 4.97 -27.53
C MET A 256 -1.34 6.25 -28.36
N ASP A 257 -2.33 6.55 -29.19
CA ASP A 257 -2.37 7.78 -30.00
C ASP A 257 -1.12 7.90 -30.90
N MET A 258 -0.74 6.82 -31.60
CA MET A 258 0.53 6.69 -32.35
C MET A 258 1.80 6.91 -31.50
N GLY A 259 1.78 6.49 -30.24
CA GLY A 259 2.91 6.64 -29.32
C GLY A 259 3.06 8.03 -28.67
N ARG A 260 2.07 8.91 -28.84
CA ARG A 260 2.02 10.21 -28.13
C ARG A 260 1.61 10.08 -26.67
N CYS A 261 0.99 8.96 -26.30
CA CYS A 261 0.60 8.67 -24.93
C CYS A 261 1.09 7.27 -24.56
N LEU A 262 1.86 7.18 -23.48
CA LEU A 262 2.41 5.92 -22.98
C LEU A 262 1.67 5.52 -21.72
N ILE A 263 1.20 4.28 -21.67
CA ILE A 263 0.63 3.70 -20.45
C ILE A 263 1.19 2.29 -20.26
N PRO A 264 1.53 1.87 -19.02
CA PRO A 264 1.77 0.46 -18.76
C PRO A 264 0.45 -0.30 -18.98
N LYS A 265 0.56 -1.59 -19.31
CA LYS A 265 -0.60 -2.45 -19.55
C LYS A 265 -1.64 -2.34 -18.42
N PRO A 266 -2.84 -1.80 -18.68
CA PRO A 266 -3.92 -1.91 -17.73
C PRO A 266 -4.45 -3.34 -17.68
N GLU A 267 -4.90 -3.75 -16.51
CA GLU A 267 -5.73 -4.95 -16.39
C GLU A 267 -7.16 -4.62 -16.87
N HIS A 268 -7.96 -5.64 -17.18
CA HIS A 268 -9.37 -5.46 -17.48
C HIS A 268 -10.23 -6.48 -16.76
N LYS A 269 -11.46 -6.09 -16.43
CA LYS A 269 -12.47 -6.99 -15.85
C LYS A 269 -13.72 -6.96 -16.72
N TYR A 270 -14.25 -8.14 -17.01
CA TYR A 270 -15.57 -8.29 -17.62
C TYR A 270 -16.51 -8.98 -16.62
N ASP A 271 -17.53 -8.24 -16.20
CA ASP A 271 -18.65 -8.75 -15.43
C ASP A 271 -19.79 -9.04 -16.39
N ILE A 272 -19.98 -10.33 -16.69
CA ILE A 272 -21.01 -10.82 -17.61
C ILE A 272 -22.41 -10.60 -17.03
N GLU A 273 -22.58 -10.84 -15.73
CA GLU A 273 -23.87 -10.80 -15.05
C GLU A 273 -24.47 -9.39 -15.12
N HIS A 274 -23.63 -8.40 -14.87
CA HIS A 274 -24.05 -7.01 -14.86
C HIS A 274 -23.76 -6.28 -16.18
N GLY A 275 -23.10 -6.96 -17.14
CA GLY A 275 -22.71 -6.42 -18.45
C GLY A 275 -21.83 -5.17 -18.32
N VAL A 276 -20.79 -5.26 -17.50
CA VAL A 276 -19.84 -4.16 -17.23
C VAL A 276 -18.44 -4.59 -17.64
N TYR A 277 -17.75 -3.74 -18.40
CA TYR A 277 -16.38 -3.96 -18.83
C TYR A 277 -15.54 -2.72 -18.53
N TYR A 278 -14.38 -2.89 -17.90
CA TYR A 278 -13.50 -1.76 -17.61
C TYR A 278 -12.02 -2.14 -17.57
N TYR A 279 -11.19 -1.16 -17.92
CA TYR A 279 -9.74 -1.19 -17.72
C TYR A 279 -9.39 -0.58 -16.36
N TYR A 280 -8.40 -1.14 -15.68
CA TYR A 280 -7.95 -0.62 -14.40
C TYR A 280 -6.45 -0.81 -14.16
N ILE A 281 -5.92 0.00 -13.24
CA ILE A 281 -4.58 -0.12 -12.69
C ILE A 281 -4.70 0.01 -11.16
N GLU A 282 -4.14 -0.96 -10.43
CA GLU A 282 -3.95 -0.87 -8.98
C GLU A 282 -2.56 -0.26 -8.71
N LYS A 283 -2.46 0.84 -7.94
CA LYS A 283 -1.21 1.59 -7.75
C LYS A 283 -0.11 0.79 -7.06
N ASP A 284 -0.47 -0.15 -6.20
CA ASP A 284 0.45 -1.07 -5.51
C ASP A 284 0.95 -2.22 -6.40
N SER A 285 0.34 -2.45 -7.56
CA SER A 285 0.80 -3.41 -8.57
C SER A 285 2.05 -2.92 -9.33
N LEU A 286 2.70 -3.82 -10.07
CA LEU A 286 3.83 -3.49 -10.95
C LEU A 286 3.49 -2.37 -11.94
N ASN A 287 2.37 -2.51 -12.68
CA ASN A 287 1.94 -1.52 -13.67
C ASN A 287 1.51 -0.20 -13.00
N GLY A 288 0.98 -0.27 -11.78
CA GLY A 288 0.69 0.91 -10.95
C GLY A 288 1.92 1.73 -10.61
N LYS A 289 2.99 1.07 -10.14
CA LYS A 289 4.26 1.72 -9.83
C LYS A 289 5.00 2.23 -11.07
N LEU A 290 4.79 1.59 -12.22
CA LEU A 290 5.35 2.04 -13.51
C LEU A 290 4.59 3.23 -14.12
N LEU A 291 3.32 3.43 -13.78
CA LEU A 291 2.47 4.44 -14.42
C LEU A 291 3.09 5.86 -14.37
N PRO A 292 3.60 6.36 -13.24
CA PRO A 292 4.21 7.69 -13.19
C PRO A 292 5.45 7.83 -14.09
N LEU A 293 6.18 6.74 -14.35
CA LEU A 293 7.36 6.74 -15.21
C LEU A 293 6.98 7.02 -16.69
N PHE A 294 5.81 6.53 -17.12
CA PHE A 294 5.33 6.66 -18.50
C PHE A 294 4.35 7.82 -18.69
N ALA A 295 3.61 8.20 -17.64
CA ALA A 295 2.61 9.26 -17.67
C ALA A 295 3.15 10.61 -17.14
N TYR A 296 4.46 10.86 -17.26
CA TYR A 296 5.12 12.11 -16.88
C TYR A 296 4.82 12.55 -15.43
N GLY A 297 5.00 11.62 -14.49
CA GLY A 297 4.78 11.82 -13.06
C GLY A 297 3.32 11.73 -12.61
N LYS A 298 2.37 11.55 -13.54
CA LYS A 298 0.95 11.43 -13.20
C LYS A 298 0.61 9.99 -12.80
N SER A 299 -0.24 9.84 -11.78
CA SER A 299 -0.86 8.55 -11.42
C SER A 299 -2.22 8.35 -12.13
N GLN A 300 -2.34 8.80 -13.38
CA GLN A 300 -3.55 8.66 -14.19
C GLN A 300 -3.19 8.59 -15.67
N CYS A 301 -4.02 7.90 -16.45
CA CYS A 301 -3.90 7.84 -17.90
C CYS A 301 -4.65 9.02 -18.53
N CYS A 302 -4.02 9.73 -19.47
CA CYS A 302 -4.64 10.85 -20.17
C CYS A 302 -4.39 10.78 -21.68
N ASP A 303 -5.24 11.44 -22.44
CA ASP A 303 -4.96 11.79 -23.83
C ASP A 303 -3.97 12.96 -23.92
N ARG A 304 -3.60 13.34 -25.14
CA ARG A 304 -2.68 14.45 -25.42
C ARG A 304 -3.18 15.81 -24.91
N SER A 305 -4.49 15.99 -24.82
CA SER A 305 -5.12 17.21 -24.31
C SER A 305 -5.20 17.24 -22.77
N GLY A 306 -4.73 16.17 -22.10
CA GLY A 306 -4.79 16.03 -20.64
C GLY A 306 -6.16 15.57 -20.13
N ARG A 307 -7.07 15.13 -21.01
CA ARG A 307 -8.35 14.53 -20.60
C ARG A 307 -8.08 13.11 -20.13
N GLU A 308 -8.68 12.73 -19.00
CA GLU A 308 -8.59 11.36 -18.51
C GLU A 308 -9.21 10.37 -19.51
N VAL A 309 -8.48 9.30 -19.79
CA VAL A 309 -9.01 8.15 -20.53
C VAL A 309 -9.62 7.15 -19.53
N PRO A 310 -10.55 6.27 -19.95
CA PRO A 310 -11.31 5.43 -19.04
C PRO A 310 -10.51 4.21 -18.53
N VAL A 311 -9.44 4.49 -17.78
CA VAL A 311 -8.68 3.54 -16.99
C VAL A 311 -8.89 3.89 -15.52
N LEU A 312 -9.52 2.99 -14.77
CA LEU A 312 -9.83 3.19 -13.36
C LEU A 312 -8.57 2.99 -12.52
N ILE A 313 -8.25 3.94 -11.65
CA ILE A 313 -7.01 3.94 -10.86
C ILE A 313 -7.32 3.67 -9.38
N PHE A 314 -7.09 2.45 -8.93
CA PHE A 314 -7.32 2.07 -7.54
C PHE A 314 -6.02 2.15 -6.74
N GLU A 315 -6.09 2.53 -5.46
CA GLU A 315 -4.92 2.44 -4.58
C GLU A 315 -4.43 0.99 -4.43
N ASN A 316 -5.36 0.05 -4.43
CA ASN A 316 -5.10 -1.39 -4.29
C ASN A 316 -6.35 -2.21 -4.66
N LYS A 317 -6.21 -3.54 -4.64
CA LYS A 317 -7.30 -4.49 -4.88
C LYS A 317 -8.52 -4.29 -3.96
N LYS A 318 -8.33 -3.92 -2.70
CA LYS A 318 -9.43 -3.71 -1.74
C LYS A 318 -10.32 -2.54 -2.20
N MET A 319 -9.72 -1.41 -2.55
CA MET A 319 -10.42 -0.25 -3.08
C MET A 319 -11.21 -0.61 -4.35
N ARG A 320 -10.64 -1.47 -5.22
CA ARG A 320 -11.35 -1.99 -6.39
C ARG A 320 -12.57 -2.84 -6.00
N THR A 321 -12.43 -3.76 -5.04
CA THR A 321 -13.57 -4.58 -4.57
C THR A 321 -14.66 -3.72 -3.92
N GLU A 322 -14.30 -2.66 -3.19
CA GLU A 322 -15.26 -1.70 -2.63
C GLU A 322 -16.04 -0.97 -3.74
N PHE A 323 -15.36 -0.57 -4.82
CA PHE A 323 -16.01 -0.03 -6.00
C PHE A 323 -16.94 -1.03 -6.69
N GLU A 324 -16.51 -2.28 -6.84
CA GLU A 324 -17.29 -3.34 -7.47
C GLU A 324 -18.59 -3.59 -6.70
N ASN A 325 -18.53 -3.75 -5.37
CA ASN A 325 -19.73 -3.90 -4.53
C ASN A 325 -20.66 -2.67 -4.64
N TRP A 326 -20.09 -1.46 -4.59
CA TRP A 326 -20.89 -0.25 -4.75
C TRP A 326 -21.55 -0.17 -6.14
N LEU A 327 -20.85 -0.61 -7.19
CA LEU A 327 -21.38 -0.62 -8.55
C LEU A 327 -22.60 -1.53 -8.63
N GLU A 328 -22.53 -2.73 -8.04
CA GLU A 328 -23.63 -3.71 -7.96
C GLU A 328 -24.87 -3.09 -7.29
N ASP A 329 -24.68 -2.44 -6.13
CA ASP A 329 -25.74 -1.73 -5.40
C ASP A 329 -26.36 -0.56 -6.19
N ASN A 330 -25.66 -0.06 -7.20
CA ASN A 330 -26.02 1.13 -7.96
C ASN A 330 -26.37 0.87 -9.43
N LEU A 331 -26.55 -0.39 -9.85
CA LEU A 331 -26.83 -0.76 -11.24
C LEU A 331 -28.06 -0.08 -11.84
N PHE A 332 -29.03 0.33 -11.02
CA PHE A 332 -30.19 1.12 -11.45
C PHE A 332 -29.82 2.45 -12.14
N LEU A 333 -28.59 2.95 -11.96
CA LEU A 333 -28.07 4.15 -12.64
C LEU A 333 -27.60 3.89 -14.08
N LYS A 334 -27.43 2.62 -14.47
CA LYS A 334 -26.81 2.23 -15.75
C LYS A 334 -27.54 2.80 -16.96
N GLU A 335 -28.86 2.67 -17.01
CA GLU A 335 -29.69 3.17 -18.12
C GLU A 335 -29.57 4.69 -18.27
N LYS A 336 -29.55 5.41 -17.16
CA LYS A 336 -29.33 6.86 -17.14
C LYS A 336 -27.95 7.21 -17.73
N TYR A 337 -26.89 6.50 -17.33
CA TYR A 337 -25.55 6.76 -17.87
C TYR A 337 -25.42 6.44 -19.34
N ILE A 338 -26.07 5.38 -19.81
CA ILE A 338 -26.14 5.07 -21.24
C ILE A 338 -26.80 6.23 -21.98
N ALA A 339 -27.98 6.68 -21.55
CA ALA A 339 -28.68 7.80 -22.17
C ALA A 339 -27.85 9.09 -22.17
N ASP A 340 -27.18 9.41 -21.06
CA ASP A 340 -26.30 10.58 -20.95
C ASP A 340 -25.10 10.50 -21.90
N LEU A 341 -24.50 9.31 -22.05
CA LEU A 341 -23.39 9.07 -22.96
C LEU A 341 -23.83 9.13 -24.43
N GLU A 342 -24.99 8.59 -24.76
CA GLU A 342 -25.51 8.63 -26.12
C GLU A 342 -25.85 10.07 -26.57
N ASN A 343 -26.16 10.97 -25.65
CA ASN A 343 -26.33 12.40 -25.95
C ASN A 343 -24.99 13.17 -26.07
N SER A 344 -23.85 12.55 -25.73
CA SER A 344 -22.54 13.20 -25.77
C SER A 344 -21.93 13.17 -27.17
N ALA A 345 -21.69 14.34 -27.75
CA ALA A 345 -21.00 14.46 -29.05
C ALA A 345 -19.61 13.81 -29.05
N ILE A 346 -18.87 13.88 -27.93
CA ILE A 346 -17.56 13.25 -27.77
C ILE A 346 -17.69 11.72 -27.84
N PHE A 347 -18.64 11.16 -27.08
CA PHE A 347 -18.85 9.72 -27.08
C PHE A 347 -19.38 9.19 -28.42
N GLN A 348 -20.26 9.95 -29.08
CA GLN A 348 -20.73 9.60 -30.43
C GLN A 348 -19.58 9.56 -31.45
N HIS A 349 -18.58 10.43 -31.31
CA HIS A 349 -17.38 10.35 -32.14
C HIS A 349 -16.58 9.07 -31.85
N ILE A 350 -16.37 8.70 -30.59
CA ILE A 350 -15.68 7.47 -30.17
C ILE A 350 -16.40 6.22 -30.72
N LYS A 351 -17.74 6.15 -30.58
CA LYS A 351 -18.58 5.05 -31.11
C LYS A 351 -18.48 4.90 -32.63
N ARG A 352 -18.31 6.00 -33.37
CA ARG A 352 -18.08 5.95 -34.83
C ARG A 352 -16.70 5.38 -35.19
N LYS A 353 -15.67 5.58 -34.39
CA LYS A 353 -14.35 4.96 -34.63
C LYS A 353 -14.45 3.45 -34.49
N GLU A 354 -15.10 2.98 -33.42
CA GLU A 354 -15.38 1.56 -33.19
C GLU A 354 -16.15 0.93 -34.35
N ALA A 355 -17.23 1.56 -34.80
CA ALA A 355 -18.06 1.04 -35.88
C ALA A 355 -17.31 0.84 -37.21
N LYS A 356 -16.22 1.58 -37.46
CA LYS A 356 -15.41 1.44 -38.69
C LYS A 356 -14.60 0.15 -38.75
N ASN A 357 -14.15 -0.38 -37.60
CA ASN A 357 -13.27 -1.55 -37.57
C ASN A 357 -14.01 -2.83 -37.14
N GLY A 358 -15.32 -2.75 -36.89
CA GLY A 358 -16.16 -3.85 -36.43
C GLY A 358 -16.40 -3.79 -34.92
N LYS A 359 -17.60 -4.18 -34.49
CA LYS A 359 -18.00 -4.11 -33.08
C LYS A 359 -17.33 -5.26 -32.29
N SER A 360 -16.54 -4.91 -31.27
CA SER A 360 -15.98 -5.88 -30.31
C SER A 360 -17.08 -6.44 -29.40
N THR A 361 -16.84 -7.61 -28.82
CA THR A 361 -17.73 -8.25 -27.82
C THR A 361 -17.88 -7.37 -26.56
N CYS A 362 -16.83 -6.63 -26.20
CA CYS A 362 -16.81 -5.62 -25.13
C CYS A 362 -16.41 -4.27 -25.73
N GLY A 363 -17.38 -3.38 -25.92
CA GLY A 363 -17.21 -2.16 -26.70
C GLY A 363 -16.97 -0.90 -25.88
N VAL A 364 -16.84 0.22 -26.58
CA VAL A 364 -16.59 1.55 -25.98
C VAL A 364 -17.73 1.99 -25.06
N LEU A 365 -18.95 1.48 -25.24
CA LEU A 365 -20.10 1.81 -24.39
C LEU A 365 -19.93 1.24 -22.99
N GLU A 366 -19.59 -0.04 -22.88
CA GLU A 366 -19.40 -0.70 -21.59
C GLU A 366 -18.27 -0.03 -20.80
N VAL A 367 -17.15 0.26 -21.46
CA VAL A 367 -16.01 0.98 -20.88
C VAL A 367 -16.41 2.37 -20.38
N ALA A 368 -17.12 3.15 -21.20
CA ALA A 368 -17.52 4.51 -20.85
C ALA A 368 -18.54 4.53 -19.69
N VAL A 369 -19.46 3.56 -19.66
CA VAL A 369 -20.44 3.42 -18.57
C VAL A 369 -19.74 3.07 -17.26
N ALA A 370 -18.83 2.10 -17.26
CA ALA A 370 -18.06 1.74 -16.07
C ALA A 370 -17.24 2.92 -15.54
N PHE A 371 -16.65 3.71 -16.44
CA PHE A 371 -15.93 4.93 -16.06
C PHE A 371 -16.86 5.98 -15.44
N ARG A 372 -18.11 6.12 -15.91
CA ARG A 372 -19.10 7.01 -15.29
C ARG A 372 -19.45 6.57 -13.86
N PHE A 373 -19.65 5.28 -13.64
CA PHE A 373 -19.84 4.72 -12.29
C PHE A 373 -18.67 5.09 -11.38
N TYR A 374 -17.44 4.82 -11.83
CA TYR A 374 -16.23 5.11 -11.09
C TYR A 374 -16.07 6.60 -10.73
N LYS A 375 -16.31 7.51 -11.69
CA LYS A 375 -16.24 8.95 -11.44
C LYS A 375 -17.34 9.44 -10.49
N LYS A 376 -18.48 8.75 -10.36
CA LYS A 376 -19.48 9.03 -9.33
C LYS A 376 -19.06 8.46 -7.98
N TRP A 377 -18.48 7.27 -7.95
CA TRP A 377 -18.05 6.61 -6.72
C TRP A 377 -16.98 7.41 -5.97
N ILE A 378 -15.93 7.87 -6.66
CA ILE A 378 -14.84 8.66 -6.05
C ILE A 378 -15.30 10.01 -5.48
N LYS A 379 -16.43 10.54 -5.95
CA LYS A 379 -16.95 11.86 -5.51
C LYS A 379 -17.81 11.79 -4.24
N GLN A 380 -18.07 10.59 -3.73
CA GLN A 380 -18.72 10.38 -2.44
C GLN A 380 -17.67 10.51 -1.34
#